data_AF-A0A0F6R1A1-F1
#
_entry.id   AF-A0A0F6R1A1-F1
#
_cell.length_a   1.000
_cell.length_b   1.000
_cell.length_c   1.000
_cell.angle_alpha   90.00
_cell.angle_beta   90.00
_cell.angle_gamma   90.00
#
_symmetry.space_group_name_H-M   'P 1'
#
loop_
_entity.id
_entity.type
_entity.pdbx_description
1 polymer ?
#
loop_
_entity_poly.entity_id
_entity_poly.type
_entity_poly.pdbx_seq_one_letter_code
_entity_poly.pdbx_strand_id
1 'polypeptide(L)'
;MSALHPETPDRNLALELVRVTEAAALASGRWVGRGQKNAGDGAAVNAMRKLINSVEMNGVVVIGEGEKDEAPMLFNGEKVGTGQGAEVDIAVDPIDGTTLMAEGRPNAISVLAAAERGSMYDPSAVFYMKKIAVGPEAAGKVDITAPVAHNIKAVAKAKGIATHDVTVVVLDRPRHNDLIKEIREAGAKVRFIRDGDVAGAVAAAQDSNSVDMMMGIGGTPEGIIAACAMRCMGGEIQGLLAPTDAAEAEKARAAGHDLDRVLLTNDLVASDNCFFVATGVTNGDMLRGVSYRKNGATTRSLVMRSKSGTVRYIESLHKLSKLQEYSVVDYSEAATY
;
A
#
# COMPACT_ATOMS: atom_id res chain seq x y z
N MET A 1 -6.33 4.61 -32.43
CA MET A 1 -6.23 3.20 -32.00
C MET A 1 -4.78 2.78 -32.21
N SER A 2 -4.01 2.64 -31.13
CA SER A 2 -2.63 2.12 -31.20
C SER A 2 -2.68 0.65 -31.58
N ALA A 3 -1.83 0.21 -32.51
CA ALA A 3 -1.73 -1.19 -32.88
C ALA A 3 -1.23 -2.00 -31.67
N LEU A 4 -2.02 -2.98 -31.22
CA LEU A 4 -1.60 -3.93 -30.19
C LEU A 4 -0.51 -4.83 -30.78
N HIS A 5 0.75 -4.49 -30.52
CA HIS A 5 1.87 -5.38 -30.82
C HIS A 5 1.94 -6.46 -29.73
N PRO A 6 1.90 -7.76 -30.08
CA PRO A 6 2.11 -8.83 -29.10
C PRO A 6 3.55 -8.76 -28.60
N GLU A 7 3.74 -8.35 -27.35
CA GLU A 7 5.00 -8.45 -26.64
C GLU A 7 5.04 -9.79 -25.89
N THR A 8 6.17 -10.48 -25.93
CA THR A 8 6.42 -11.63 -25.04
C THR A 8 6.33 -11.12 -23.60
N PRO A 9 5.60 -11.80 -22.68
CA PRO A 9 5.58 -11.40 -21.29
C PRO A 9 7.01 -11.40 -20.74
N ASP A 10 7.49 -10.21 -20.37
CA ASP A 10 8.75 -10.05 -19.65
C ASP A 10 8.72 -10.87 -18.35
N ARG A 11 9.90 -11.21 -17.82
CA ARG A 11 10.09 -11.91 -16.56
C ARG A 11 9.16 -11.31 -15.51
N ASN A 12 8.32 -12.13 -14.87
CA ASN A 12 7.23 -11.61 -14.05
C ASN A 12 7.75 -11.12 -12.69
N LEU A 13 8.34 -9.92 -12.69
CA LEU A 13 8.87 -9.24 -11.52
C LEU A 13 7.88 -9.27 -10.34
N ALA A 14 6.58 -9.17 -10.61
CA ALA A 14 5.52 -9.29 -9.60
C ALA A 14 5.59 -10.59 -8.78
N LEU A 15 5.92 -11.73 -9.40
CA LEU A 15 6.04 -13.03 -8.73
C LEU A 15 7.36 -13.21 -7.99
N GLU A 16 8.39 -12.43 -8.31
CA GLU A 16 9.61 -12.37 -7.49
C GLU A 16 9.39 -11.43 -6.29
N LEU A 17 8.74 -10.29 -6.52
CA LEU A 17 8.41 -9.30 -5.50
C LEU A 17 7.43 -9.82 -4.44
N VAL A 18 6.53 -10.74 -4.76
CA VAL A 18 5.62 -11.31 -3.74
C VAL A 18 6.40 -11.96 -2.60
N ARG A 19 7.48 -12.67 -2.93
CA ARG A 19 8.33 -13.34 -1.93
C ARG A 19 8.93 -12.32 -0.96
N VAL A 20 9.16 -11.08 -1.40
CA VAL A 20 9.73 -10.01 -0.58
C VAL A 20 8.76 -9.63 0.55
N THR A 21 7.48 -9.41 0.21
CA THR A 21 6.43 -9.17 1.22
C THR A 21 6.13 -10.42 2.06
N GLU A 22 6.25 -11.64 1.50
CA GLU A 22 6.12 -12.87 2.27
C GLU A 22 7.22 -13.01 3.32
N ALA A 23 8.47 -12.71 2.97
CA ALA A 23 9.59 -12.74 3.90
C ALA A 23 9.41 -11.72 5.02
N ALA A 24 8.99 -10.49 4.69
CA ALA A 24 8.68 -9.46 5.66
C ALA A 24 7.54 -9.88 6.60
N ALA A 25 6.45 -10.42 6.07
CA ALA A 25 5.32 -10.90 6.85
C ALA A 25 5.67 -12.12 7.72
N LEU A 26 6.49 -13.06 7.23
CA LEU A 26 7.01 -14.18 8.03
C LEU A 26 7.95 -13.70 9.15
N ALA A 27 8.73 -12.65 8.92
CA ALA A 27 9.60 -12.10 9.96
C ALA A 27 8.79 -11.37 11.03
N SER A 28 7.91 -10.44 10.64
CA SER A 28 7.09 -9.65 11.57
C SER A 28 5.95 -10.44 12.20
N GLY A 29 5.43 -11.47 11.53
CA GLY A 29 4.38 -12.35 12.03
C GLY A 29 4.73 -13.03 13.36
N ARG A 30 6.02 -13.16 13.68
CA ARG A 30 6.50 -13.69 14.98
C ARG A 30 6.33 -12.70 16.14
N TRP A 31 6.18 -11.42 15.84
CA TRP A 31 6.04 -10.32 16.81
C TRP A 31 4.58 -9.88 17.01
N VAL A 32 3.66 -10.44 16.23
CA VAL A 32 2.23 -10.17 16.33
C VAL A 32 1.73 -10.39 17.76
N GLY A 33 1.11 -9.37 18.34
CA GLY A 33 0.53 -9.40 19.69
C GLY A 33 1.55 -9.36 20.84
N ARG A 34 2.83 -9.09 20.57
CA ARG A 34 3.88 -9.02 21.61
C ARG A 34 4.12 -7.62 22.19
N GLY A 35 3.40 -6.60 21.72
CA GLY A 35 3.59 -5.21 22.16
C GLY A 35 4.93 -4.58 21.73
N GLN A 36 5.71 -5.25 20.89
CA GLN A 36 7.06 -4.86 20.49
C GLN A 36 7.07 -4.30 19.06
N LYS A 37 6.50 -3.10 18.91
CA LYS A 37 6.34 -2.41 17.61
C LYS A 37 7.65 -2.35 16.81
N ASN A 38 8.67 -1.69 17.36
CA ASN A 38 9.93 -1.43 16.64
C ASN A 38 10.70 -2.72 16.32
N ALA A 39 10.58 -3.76 17.15
CA ALA A 39 11.28 -5.01 16.92
C ALA A 39 10.63 -5.83 15.78
N GLY A 40 9.30 -5.87 15.73
CA GLY A 40 8.59 -6.50 14.62
C GLY A 40 8.78 -5.76 13.31
N ASP A 41 8.79 -4.43 13.36
CA ASP A 41 9.07 -3.57 12.21
C ASP A 41 10.49 -3.76 11.68
N GLY A 42 11.50 -3.66 12.56
CA GLY A 42 12.89 -3.95 12.21
C GLY A 42 13.08 -5.36 11.64
N ALA A 43 12.33 -6.36 12.11
CA ALA A 43 12.37 -7.71 11.54
C ALA A 43 11.82 -7.74 10.09
N ALA A 44 10.72 -7.05 9.81
CA ALA A 44 10.18 -6.92 8.46
C ALA A 44 11.13 -6.18 7.52
N VAL A 45 11.65 -5.01 7.92
CA VAL A 45 12.63 -4.21 7.15
C VAL A 45 13.85 -5.07 6.78
N ASN A 46 14.43 -5.78 7.75
CA ASN A 46 15.58 -6.64 7.53
C ASN A 46 15.29 -7.77 6.52
N ALA A 47 14.17 -8.47 6.68
CA ALA A 47 13.80 -9.58 5.81
C ALA A 47 13.48 -9.09 4.38
N MET A 48 12.73 -8.00 4.28
CA MET A 48 12.40 -7.32 3.02
C MET A 48 13.67 -6.92 2.27
N ARG A 49 14.57 -6.18 2.93
CA ARG A 49 15.82 -5.69 2.34
C ARG A 49 16.75 -6.82 1.88
N LYS A 50 16.86 -7.90 2.64
CA LYS A 50 17.67 -9.06 2.22
C LYS A 50 17.10 -9.73 0.98
N LEU A 51 15.79 -9.93 0.92
CA LEU A 51 15.20 -10.67 -0.19
C LEU A 51 15.06 -9.83 -1.45
N ILE A 52 14.73 -8.54 -1.33
CA ILE A 52 14.63 -7.64 -2.48
C ILE A 52 15.96 -7.54 -3.23
N ASN A 53 17.09 -7.63 -2.53
CA ASN A 53 18.43 -7.65 -3.13
C ASN A 53 18.79 -8.95 -3.88
N SER A 54 17.94 -9.98 -3.80
CA SER A 54 18.06 -11.19 -4.63
C SER A 54 17.28 -11.13 -5.94
N VAL A 55 16.45 -10.10 -6.13
CA VAL A 55 15.60 -9.92 -7.32
C VAL A 55 16.42 -9.32 -8.47
N GLU A 56 16.21 -9.83 -9.69
CA GLU A 56 16.87 -9.32 -10.89
C GLU A 56 16.23 -8.00 -11.37
N MET A 57 16.59 -6.91 -10.70
CA MET A 57 16.23 -5.54 -11.07
C MET A 57 17.32 -4.53 -10.67
N ASN A 58 17.29 -3.36 -11.30
CA ASN A 58 18.05 -2.17 -10.89
C ASN A 58 17.10 -1.17 -10.20
N GLY A 59 16.74 -1.48 -8.95
CA GLY A 59 15.75 -0.72 -8.18
C GLY A 59 16.36 0.43 -7.38
N VAL A 60 15.58 1.49 -7.16
CA VAL A 60 15.87 2.51 -6.14
C VAL A 60 14.62 2.71 -5.29
N VAL A 61 14.80 2.71 -3.97
CA VAL A 61 13.76 3.02 -3.01
C VAL A 61 13.43 4.50 -3.10
N VAL A 62 12.22 4.84 -3.56
CA VAL A 62 11.71 6.23 -3.61
C VAL A 62 10.80 6.54 -2.42
N ILE A 63 10.19 5.50 -1.85
CA ILE A 63 9.40 5.52 -0.62
C ILE A 63 9.88 4.35 0.23
N GLY A 64 10.37 4.63 1.43
CA GLY A 64 10.71 3.60 2.40
C GLY A 64 10.64 4.11 3.83
N GLU A 65 11.54 3.63 4.69
CA GLU A 65 11.51 3.88 6.14
C GLU A 65 11.82 5.33 6.54
N GLY A 66 12.36 6.12 5.60
CA GLY A 66 12.70 7.52 5.81
C GLY A 66 13.96 7.94 5.06
N GLU A 67 14.51 9.07 5.48
CA GLU A 67 15.78 9.59 4.94
C GLU A 67 16.98 8.79 5.45
N LYS A 68 18.07 8.79 4.68
CA LYS A 68 19.27 7.96 4.97
C LYS A 68 19.85 8.14 6.37
N ASP A 69 19.77 9.35 6.92
CA ASP A 69 20.30 9.67 8.24
C ASP A 69 19.40 9.15 9.39
N GLU A 70 18.13 8.85 9.09
CA GLU A 70 17.12 8.42 10.05
C GLU A 70 16.80 6.92 9.91
N ALA A 71 16.97 6.35 8.71
CA ALA A 71 16.69 4.97 8.37
C ALA A 71 17.96 4.24 7.88
N PRO A 72 18.49 3.25 8.61
CA PRO A 72 19.70 2.51 8.19
C PRO A 72 19.47 1.55 7.01
N MET A 73 18.21 1.29 6.66
CA MET A 73 17.78 0.31 5.67
C MET A 73 16.49 0.79 5.00
N LEU A 74 16.35 0.49 3.71
CA LEU A 74 15.24 0.89 2.86
C LEU A 74 14.99 2.41 2.94
N PHE A 75 16.07 3.20 2.94
CA PHE A 75 15.98 4.65 2.95
C PHE A 75 15.76 5.21 1.55
N ASN A 76 15.21 6.43 1.46
CA ASN A 76 15.01 7.13 0.19
C ASN A 76 16.33 7.30 -0.57
N GLY A 77 16.41 6.76 -1.78
CA GLY A 77 17.60 6.71 -2.62
C GLY A 77 18.43 5.43 -2.48
N GLU A 78 18.07 4.47 -1.62
CA GLU A 78 18.79 3.20 -1.53
C GLU A 78 18.64 2.38 -2.82
N LYS A 79 19.76 1.88 -3.37
CA LYS A 79 19.76 0.94 -4.49
C LYS A 79 19.43 -0.47 -4.00
N VAL A 80 18.48 -1.13 -4.66
CA VAL A 80 18.01 -2.47 -4.32
C VAL A 80 17.91 -3.38 -5.56
N GLY A 81 17.99 -4.69 -5.33
CA GLY A 81 18.07 -5.69 -6.40
C GLY A 81 19.52 -6.04 -6.75
N THR A 82 19.69 -6.95 -7.70
CA THR A 82 21.03 -7.38 -8.16
C THR A 82 21.77 -6.32 -8.99
N GLY A 83 21.08 -5.25 -9.40
CA GLY A 83 21.61 -4.22 -10.30
C GLY A 83 21.54 -4.62 -11.78
N GLN A 84 21.01 -5.80 -12.10
CA GLN A 84 20.74 -6.27 -13.46
C GLN A 84 19.25 -6.15 -13.77
N GLY A 85 18.88 -5.96 -15.03
CA GLY A 85 17.48 -5.88 -15.46
C GLY A 85 16.92 -4.46 -15.50
N ALA A 86 15.59 -4.34 -15.41
CA ALA A 86 14.89 -3.07 -15.60
C ALA A 86 15.19 -2.06 -14.48
N GLU A 87 15.24 -0.78 -14.85
CA GLU A 87 15.32 0.33 -13.90
C GLU A 87 13.94 0.63 -13.32
N VAL A 88 13.80 0.49 -12.00
CA VAL A 88 12.51 0.59 -11.33
C VAL A 88 12.56 1.47 -10.09
N ASP A 89 11.52 2.28 -9.92
CA ASP A 89 11.21 2.92 -8.64
C ASP A 89 10.52 1.89 -7.74
N ILE A 90 10.94 1.86 -6.48
CA ILE A 90 10.42 0.94 -5.46
C ILE A 90 9.83 1.76 -4.32
N ALA A 91 8.58 1.47 -3.98
CA ALA A 91 7.94 1.94 -2.77
C ALA A 91 7.71 0.75 -1.84
N VAL A 92 8.17 0.86 -0.59
CA VAL A 92 8.00 -0.20 0.41
C VAL A 92 7.30 0.34 1.64
N ASP A 93 6.42 -0.49 2.19
CA ASP A 93 5.90 -0.36 3.55
C ASP A 93 6.01 -1.74 4.20
N PRO A 94 7.12 -2.03 4.92
CA PRO A 94 7.38 -3.33 5.49
C PRO A 94 6.24 -3.82 6.39
N ILE A 95 5.59 -2.91 7.14
CA ILE A 95 4.36 -3.19 7.90
C ILE A 95 3.45 -1.95 7.90
N ASP A 96 2.48 -1.95 6.99
CA ASP A 96 1.35 -1.05 7.07
C ASP A 96 0.51 -1.42 8.30
N GLY A 97 0.59 -0.59 9.34
CA GLY A 97 0.00 -0.86 10.65
C GLY A 97 0.92 -1.59 11.64
N THR A 98 2.15 -1.09 11.84
CA THR A 98 3.06 -1.54 12.92
C THR A 98 2.41 -1.63 14.30
N THR A 99 1.52 -0.69 14.65
CA THR A 99 0.73 -0.73 15.89
C THR A 99 -0.28 -1.88 15.89
N LEU A 100 -0.94 -2.13 14.75
CA LEU A 100 -1.86 -3.26 14.59
C LEU A 100 -1.12 -4.59 14.79
N MET A 101 0.06 -4.74 14.20
CA MET A 101 0.93 -5.91 14.40
C MET A 101 1.28 -6.07 15.89
N ALA A 102 1.81 -5.02 16.53
CA ALA A 102 2.24 -5.09 17.93
C ALA A 102 1.10 -5.46 18.89
N GLU A 103 -0.10 -4.92 18.65
CA GLU A 103 -1.31 -5.19 19.46
C GLU A 103 -2.07 -6.47 19.04
N GLY A 104 -1.66 -7.14 17.96
CA GLY A 104 -2.35 -8.31 17.44
C GLY A 104 -3.73 -8.00 16.82
N ARG A 105 -3.94 -6.76 16.37
CA ARG A 105 -5.17 -6.32 15.75
C ARG A 105 -5.25 -6.73 14.27
N PRO A 106 -6.47 -6.82 13.71
CA PRO A 106 -6.67 -7.10 12.30
C PRO A 106 -6.02 -6.08 11.35
N ASN A 107 -5.86 -6.47 10.08
CA ASN A 107 -5.49 -5.62 8.93
C ASN A 107 -4.04 -5.10 8.84
N ALA A 108 -3.08 -5.65 9.59
CA ALA A 108 -1.67 -5.38 9.32
C ALA A 108 -1.21 -6.15 8.07
N ILE A 109 -0.59 -5.45 7.11
CA ILE A 109 -0.07 -6.04 5.87
C ILE A 109 1.37 -5.56 5.61
N SER A 110 2.16 -6.37 4.90
CA SER A 110 3.44 -5.93 4.32
C SER A 110 3.23 -5.62 2.85
N VAL A 111 3.69 -4.47 2.38
CA VAL A 111 3.40 -3.93 1.04
C VAL A 111 4.66 -3.53 0.30
N LEU A 112 4.66 -3.75 -1.00
CA LEU A 112 5.64 -3.21 -1.93
C LEU A 112 4.94 -2.85 -3.24
N ALA A 113 5.28 -1.69 -3.78
CA ALA A 113 4.93 -1.29 -5.14
C ALA A 113 6.19 -1.03 -5.96
N ALA A 114 6.11 -1.29 -7.27
CA ALA A 114 7.19 -1.03 -8.21
C ALA A 114 6.63 -0.41 -9.48
N ALA A 115 7.35 0.54 -10.06
CA ALA A 115 6.98 1.18 -11.32
C ALA A 115 8.26 1.52 -12.11
N GLU A 116 8.11 1.90 -13.37
CA GLU A 116 9.26 2.35 -14.17
C GLU A 116 9.98 3.54 -13.50
N ARG A 117 11.30 3.60 -13.65
CA ARG A 117 12.15 4.65 -13.07
C ARG A 117 11.59 6.07 -13.31
N GLY A 118 11.52 6.87 -12.26
CA GLY A 118 11.09 8.28 -12.29
C GLY A 118 9.58 8.48 -12.49
N SER A 119 8.78 7.43 -12.28
CA SER A 119 7.33 7.50 -12.51
C SER A 119 6.49 7.62 -11.24
N MET A 120 7.07 7.43 -10.06
CA MET A 120 6.40 7.68 -8.78
C MET A 120 6.58 9.14 -8.37
N TYR A 121 5.50 9.75 -7.85
CA TYR A 121 5.52 11.10 -7.32
C TYR A 121 6.46 11.22 -6.11
N ASP A 122 7.10 12.38 -5.94
CA ASP A 122 8.00 12.64 -4.82
C ASP A 122 7.20 12.93 -3.52
N PRO A 123 7.29 12.07 -2.50
CA PRO A 123 6.57 12.26 -1.24
C PRO A 123 7.25 13.24 -0.27
N SER A 124 8.48 13.69 -0.53
CA SER A 124 9.37 14.28 0.49
C SER A 124 8.99 15.69 0.95
N ALA A 125 8.15 16.38 0.17
CA ALA A 125 7.80 17.77 0.44
C ALA A 125 6.72 17.95 1.50
N VAL A 126 5.74 17.04 1.59
CA VAL A 126 4.59 17.15 2.49
C VAL A 126 4.24 15.77 3.05
N PHE A 127 4.22 15.66 4.37
CA PHE A 127 4.02 14.37 5.05
C PHE A 127 2.61 13.79 4.86
N TYR A 128 1.58 14.63 4.89
CA TYR A 128 0.18 14.20 4.77
C TYR A 128 -0.47 14.60 3.45
N MET A 129 -1.44 13.79 3.04
CA MET A 129 -2.28 14.02 1.86
C MET A 129 -3.74 13.71 2.21
N LYS A 130 -4.66 14.60 1.82
CA LYS A 130 -6.09 14.30 1.74
C LYS A 130 -6.31 13.37 0.55
N LYS A 131 -7.06 12.30 0.73
CA LYS A 131 -7.27 11.22 -0.23
C LYS A 131 -8.75 10.94 -0.41
N ILE A 132 -9.14 10.61 -1.63
CA ILE A 132 -10.37 9.87 -1.94
C ILE A 132 -10.00 8.75 -2.91
N ALA A 133 -10.39 7.52 -2.61
CA ALA A 133 -10.16 6.36 -3.47
C ALA A 133 -11.43 5.55 -3.70
N VAL A 134 -11.64 5.09 -4.92
CA VAL A 134 -12.83 4.35 -5.37
C VAL A 134 -12.47 3.26 -6.39
N GLY A 135 -13.36 2.27 -6.51
CA GLY A 135 -13.25 1.22 -7.52
C GLY A 135 -13.56 1.66 -8.96
N PRO A 136 -13.34 0.75 -9.93
CA PRO A 136 -13.45 1.05 -11.36
C PRO A 136 -14.81 1.60 -11.79
N GLU A 137 -15.89 1.20 -11.14
CA GLU A 137 -17.24 1.63 -11.49
C GLU A 137 -17.45 3.12 -11.25
N ALA A 138 -16.79 3.67 -10.22
CA ALA A 138 -16.89 5.07 -9.81
C ALA A 138 -15.68 5.93 -10.26
N ALA A 139 -14.71 5.34 -10.98
CA ALA A 139 -13.59 6.07 -11.55
C ALA A 139 -14.06 7.16 -12.53
N GLY A 140 -13.50 8.35 -12.42
CA GLY A 140 -13.88 9.56 -13.13
C GLY A 140 -15.22 10.17 -12.69
N LYS A 141 -15.79 9.74 -11.55
CA LYS A 141 -17.06 10.24 -11.02
C LYS A 141 -16.94 10.99 -9.70
N VAL A 142 -15.77 10.97 -9.07
CA VAL A 142 -15.51 11.63 -7.79
C VAL A 142 -14.67 12.90 -7.97
N ASP A 143 -14.74 13.78 -6.98
CA ASP A 143 -13.99 15.04 -6.92
C ASP A 143 -13.65 15.34 -5.46
N ILE A 144 -12.37 15.29 -5.12
CA ILE A 144 -11.83 15.54 -3.78
C ILE A 144 -12.11 16.95 -3.24
N THR A 145 -12.40 17.91 -4.14
CA THR A 145 -12.73 19.30 -3.79
C THR A 145 -14.23 19.50 -3.55
N ALA A 146 -15.07 18.56 -4.02
CA ALA A 146 -16.50 18.60 -3.82
C ALA A 146 -16.90 18.19 -2.38
N PRO A 147 -18.09 18.60 -1.90
CA PRO A 147 -18.61 18.16 -0.61
C PRO A 147 -18.70 16.63 -0.49
N VAL A 148 -18.52 16.07 0.70
CA VAL A 148 -18.59 14.62 0.95
C VAL A 148 -19.87 13.98 0.40
N ALA A 149 -21.02 14.64 0.58
CA ALA A 149 -22.30 14.17 0.08
C ALA A 149 -22.38 14.06 -1.46
N HIS A 150 -21.62 14.87 -2.19
CA HIS A 150 -21.51 14.75 -3.65
C HIS A 150 -20.86 13.42 -4.03
N ASN A 151 -19.69 13.15 -3.46
CA ASN A 151 -18.91 11.94 -3.73
C ASN A 151 -19.67 10.67 -3.36
N ILE A 152 -20.31 10.63 -2.19
CA ILE A 152 -21.14 9.48 -1.76
C ILE A 152 -22.27 9.21 -2.76
N LYS A 153 -22.96 10.26 -3.23
CA LYS A 153 -24.03 10.11 -4.24
C LYS A 153 -23.49 9.64 -5.59
N ALA A 154 -22.32 10.13 -5.99
CA ALA A 154 -21.66 9.71 -7.23
C ALA A 154 -21.29 8.23 -7.19
N VAL A 155 -20.68 7.77 -6.09
CA VAL A 155 -20.33 6.36 -5.88
C VAL A 155 -21.58 5.48 -5.81
N ALA A 156 -22.61 5.88 -5.05
CA ALA A 156 -23.87 5.15 -4.97
C ALA A 156 -24.52 4.97 -6.35
N LYS A 157 -24.57 6.05 -7.15
CA LYS A 157 -25.12 6.02 -8.50
C LYS A 157 -24.29 5.13 -9.44
N ALA A 158 -22.97 5.22 -9.37
CA ALA A 158 -22.07 4.42 -10.19
C ALA A 158 -22.20 2.91 -9.92
N LYS A 159 -22.35 2.54 -8.65
CA LYS A 159 -22.53 1.14 -8.22
C LYS A 159 -23.98 0.65 -8.27
N GLY A 160 -24.96 1.52 -8.53
CA GLY A 160 -26.38 1.16 -8.56
C GLY A 160 -26.95 0.78 -7.19
N ILE A 161 -26.40 1.33 -6.10
CA ILE A 161 -26.84 1.08 -4.71
C ILE A 161 -27.42 2.34 -4.07
N ALA A 162 -28.08 2.20 -2.92
CA ALA A 162 -28.57 3.35 -2.17
C ALA A 162 -27.41 4.05 -1.42
N THR A 163 -27.54 5.35 -1.16
CA THR A 163 -26.52 6.11 -0.41
C THR A 163 -26.26 5.55 0.99
N HIS A 164 -27.27 4.94 1.62
CA HIS A 164 -27.11 4.31 2.94
C HIS A 164 -26.44 2.94 2.91
N ASP A 165 -26.31 2.34 1.72
CA ASP A 165 -25.57 1.10 1.53
C ASP A 165 -24.08 1.36 1.31
N VAL A 166 -23.70 2.57 0.89
CA VAL A 166 -22.30 2.99 0.72
C VAL A 166 -21.56 2.90 2.05
N THR A 167 -20.40 2.23 2.03
CA THR A 167 -19.47 2.17 3.17
C THR A 167 -18.19 2.92 2.86
N VAL A 168 -17.90 3.94 3.67
CA VAL A 168 -16.67 4.75 3.58
C VAL A 168 -15.67 4.30 4.64
N VAL A 169 -14.48 3.89 4.22
CA VAL A 169 -13.35 3.64 5.12
C VAL A 169 -12.67 4.96 5.48
N VAL A 170 -12.44 5.18 6.78
CA VAL A 170 -11.80 6.38 7.33
C VAL A 170 -10.85 5.99 8.46
N LEU A 171 -9.65 6.59 8.49
CA LEU A 171 -8.73 6.47 9.63
C LEU A 171 -9.36 7.09 10.88
N ASP A 172 -9.40 6.34 11.98
CA ASP A 172 -9.90 6.80 13.28
C ASP A 172 -8.88 7.75 13.92
N ARG A 173 -9.05 9.05 13.63
CA ARG A 173 -8.18 10.13 14.07
C ARG A 173 -9.02 11.36 14.40
N PRO A 174 -8.64 12.17 15.42
CA PRO A 174 -9.36 13.39 15.76
C PRO A 174 -9.55 14.36 14.58
N ARG A 175 -8.56 14.44 13.67
CA ARG A 175 -8.61 15.26 12.45
C ARG A 175 -9.72 14.87 11.46
N HIS A 176 -10.38 13.72 11.62
CA HIS A 176 -11.45 13.26 10.75
C HIS A 176 -12.85 13.38 11.37
N ASN A 177 -12.99 13.96 12.57
CA ASN A 177 -14.29 14.06 13.23
C ASN A 177 -15.35 14.75 12.36
N ASP A 178 -14.98 15.83 11.66
CA ASP A 178 -15.88 16.56 10.76
C ASP A 178 -16.21 15.73 9.51
N LEU A 179 -15.21 15.11 8.88
CA LEU A 179 -15.42 14.18 7.76
C LEU A 179 -16.38 13.04 8.14
N ILE A 180 -16.20 12.43 9.31
CA ILE A 180 -17.05 11.35 9.82
C ILE A 180 -18.49 11.83 9.99
N LYS A 181 -18.68 13.05 10.52
CA LYS A 181 -19.99 13.67 10.67
C LYS A 181 -20.63 13.90 9.30
N GLU A 182 -19.92 14.48 8.35
CA GLU A 182 -20.41 14.73 6.99
C GLU A 182 -20.80 13.44 6.24
N ILE A 183 -20.02 12.36 6.39
CA ILE A 183 -20.35 11.04 5.81
C ILE A 183 -21.69 10.54 6.35
N ARG A 184 -21.87 10.61 7.68
CA ARG A 184 -23.11 10.17 8.35
C ARG A 184 -24.30 11.04 7.96
N GLU A 185 -24.12 12.36 7.84
CA GLU A 185 -25.16 13.29 7.39
C GLU A 185 -25.56 13.05 5.92
N ALA A 186 -24.61 12.63 5.09
CA ALA A 186 -24.89 12.18 3.72
C ALA A 186 -25.61 10.82 3.65
N GLY A 187 -25.74 10.13 4.78
CA GLY A 187 -26.49 8.88 4.96
C GLY A 187 -25.66 7.61 4.82
N ALA A 188 -24.35 7.69 4.52
CA ALA A 188 -23.49 6.53 4.33
C ALA A 188 -22.95 5.97 5.67
N LYS A 189 -22.44 4.74 5.62
CA LYS A 189 -21.79 4.08 6.76
C LYS A 189 -20.32 4.48 6.82
N VAL A 190 -19.79 4.61 8.04
CA VAL A 190 -18.36 4.77 8.28
C VAL A 190 -17.79 3.48 8.82
N ARG A 191 -16.71 3.00 8.20
CA ARG A 191 -15.90 1.90 8.68
C ARG A 191 -14.56 2.42 9.17
N PHE A 192 -14.36 2.37 10.49
CA PHE A 192 -13.12 2.83 11.10
C PHE A 192 -11.97 1.84 10.87
N ILE A 193 -10.81 2.39 10.52
CA ILE A 193 -9.54 1.68 10.57
C ILE A 193 -8.59 2.47 11.46
N ARG A 194 -7.77 1.79 12.27
CA ARG A 194 -6.78 2.48 13.11
C ARG A 194 -5.55 2.86 12.30
N ASP A 195 -5.03 1.97 11.50
CA ASP A 195 -3.92 2.20 10.58
C ASP A 195 -4.24 1.49 9.25
N GLY A 196 -3.45 1.75 8.21
CA GLY A 196 -3.57 1.08 6.91
C GLY A 196 -4.63 1.59 5.96
N ASP A 197 -4.45 2.83 5.50
CA ASP A 197 -5.29 3.39 4.44
C ASP A 197 -4.94 2.86 3.04
N VAL A 198 -3.77 2.22 2.84
CA VAL A 198 -3.47 1.43 1.63
C VAL A 198 -4.46 0.27 1.51
N ALA A 199 -4.58 -0.54 2.56
CA ALA A 199 -5.53 -1.65 2.59
C ALA A 199 -6.98 -1.17 2.40
N GLY A 200 -7.32 -0.02 2.97
CA GLY A 200 -8.62 0.64 2.78
C GLY A 200 -8.90 1.05 1.33
N ALA A 201 -7.92 1.63 0.64
CA ALA A 201 -8.03 1.99 -0.77
C ALA A 201 -8.18 0.75 -1.67
N VAL A 202 -7.35 -0.28 -1.45
CA VAL A 202 -7.46 -1.54 -2.21
C VAL A 202 -8.82 -2.20 -1.99
N ALA A 203 -9.31 -2.23 -0.75
CA ALA A 203 -10.62 -2.77 -0.43
C ALA A 203 -11.75 -2.05 -1.17
N ALA A 204 -11.67 -0.72 -1.33
CA ALA A 204 -12.67 0.07 -2.07
C ALA A 204 -12.73 -0.26 -3.57
N ALA A 205 -11.63 -0.79 -4.12
CA ALA A 205 -11.53 -1.17 -5.53
C ALA A 205 -11.84 -2.65 -5.80
N GLN A 206 -12.15 -3.45 -4.78
CA GLN A 206 -12.51 -4.85 -4.93
C GLN A 206 -14.03 -5.04 -4.96
N ASP A 207 -14.54 -5.67 -6.01
CA ASP A 207 -15.97 -6.03 -6.14
C ASP A 207 -16.47 -6.96 -5.02
N SER A 208 -15.58 -7.75 -4.41
CA SER A 208 -15.93 -8.72 -3.37
C SER A 208 -15.96 -8.13 -1.96
N ASN A 209 -15.62 -6.86 -1.77
CA ASN A 209 -15.51 -6.24 -0.46
C ASN A 209 -16.76 -5.40 -0.11
N SER A 210 -16.98 -5.19 1.18
CA SER A 210 -18.09 -4.36 1.69
C SER A 210 -17.76 -2.86 1.70
N VAL A 211 -16.59 -2.46 1.22
CA VAL A 211 -16.09 -1.08 1.19
C VAL A 211 -16.29 -0.51 -0.21
N ASP A 212 -16.82 0.70 -0.29
CA ASP A 212 -17.13 1.34 -1.58
C ASP A 212 -16.21 2.52 -1.90
N MET A 213 -15.66 3.16 -0.87
CA MET A 213 -14.73 4.28 -1.01
C MET A 213 -13.87 4.45 0.24
N MET A 214 -12.70 5.04 0.08
CA MET A 214 -11.83 5.50 1.18
C MET A 214 -11.76 7.03 1.13
N MET A 215 -11.87 7.69 2.30
CA MET A 215 -11.72 9.14 2.42
C MET A 215 -10.92 9.52 3.67
N GLY A 216 -10.15 10.59 3.58
CA GLY A 216 -9.52 11.22 4.74
C GLY A 216 -8.10 11.68 4.46
N ILE A 217 -7.42 12.11 5.52
CA ILE A 217 -6.02 12.54 5.51
C ILE A 217 -5.14 11.43 6.10
N GLY A 218 -4.24 10.92 5.29
CA GLY A 218 -3.22 9.92 5.63
C GLY A 218 -1.86 10.28 5.05
N GLY A 219 -0.85 9.45 5.23
CA GLY A 219 0.50 9.77 4.78
C GLY A 219 0.61 9.85 3.25
N THR A 220 1.38 10.80 2.73
CA THR A 220 1.63 10.94 1.29
C THR A 220 2.23 9.67 0.66
N PRO A 221 3.24 9.00 1.27
CA PRO A 221 3.82 7.77 0.75
C PRO A 221 2.78 6.66 0.47
N GLU A 222 1.86 6.44 1.41
CA GLU A 222 0.80 5.43 1.32
C GLU A 222 -0.20 5.78 0.21
N GLY A 223 -0.42 7.07 -0.06
CA GLY A 223 -1.23 7.52 -1.20
C GLY A 223 -0.64 7.09 -2.55
N ILE A 224 0.69 7.13 -2.69
CA ILE A 224 1.40 6.74 -3.92
C ILE A 224 1.42 5.22 -4.09
N ILE A 225 1.62 4.47 -2.99
CA ILE A 225 1.47 3.00 -2.97
C ILE A 225 0.04 2.60 -3.36
N ALA A 226 -0.98 3.26 -2.79
CA ALA A 226 -2.38 3.03 -3.15
C ALA A 226 -2.66 3.38 -4.62
N ALA A 227 -2.05 4.43 -5.18
CA ALA A 227 -2.16 4.75 -6.59
C ALA A 227 -1.63 3.63 -7.49
N CYS A 228 -0.51 2.98 -7.13
CA CYS A 228 -0.03 1.79 -7.86
C CYS A 228 -1.09 0.68 -7.88
N ALA A 229 -1.76 0.43 -6.74
CA ALA A 229 -2.85 -0.54 -6.69
C ALA A 229 -4.05 -0.12 -7.55
N MET A 230 -4.47 1.15 -7.49
CA MET A 230 -5.58 1.67 -8.30
C MET A 230 -5.29 1.51 -9.79
N ARG A 231 -4.06 1.80 -10.24
CA ARG A 231 -3.61 1.57 -11.63
C ARG A 231 -3.73 0.10 -12.03
N CYS A 232 -3.45 -0.82 -11.11
CA CYS A 232 -3.57 -2.26 -11.37
C CYS A 232 -5.02 -2.74 -11.46
N MET A 233 -5.92 -2.12 -10.69
CA MET A 233 -7.31 -2.55 -10.56
C MET A 233 -8.28 -1.78 -11.48
N GLY A 234 -7.82 -0.69 -12.08
CA GLY A 234 -8.67 0.23 -12.84
C GLY A 234 -9.49 1.18 -11.97
N GLY A 235 -9.15 1.30 -10.68
CA GLY A 235 -9.76 2.24 -9.74
C GLY A 235 -9.19 3.65 -9.90
N GLU A 236 -9.66 4.56 -9.04
CA GLU A 236 -9.19 5.94 -8.97
C GLU A 236 -8.82 6.31 -7.54
N ILE A 237 -7.70 7.00 -7.40
CA ILE A 237 -7.38 7.81 -6.23
C ILE A 237 -7.10 9.25 -6.67
N GLN A 238 -7.63 10.20 -5.91
CA GLN A 238 -7.27 11.61 -5.97
C GLN A 238 -6.62 12.02 -4.65
N GLY A 239 -5.60 12.87 -4.76
CA GLY A 239 -4.82 13.39 -3.64
C GLY A 239 -4.78 14.91 -3.63
N LEU A 240 -4.76 15.51 -2.45
CA LEU A 240 -4.43 16.92 -2.25
C LEU A 240 -3.41 16.99 -1.10
N LEU A 241 -2.26 17.62 -1.33
CA LEU A 241 -1.24 17.76 -0.28
C LEU A 241 -1.84 18.50 0.93
N ALA A 242 -1.55 18.02 2.12
CA ALA A 242 -2.12 18.54 3.37
C ALA A 242 -1.02 18.92 4.36
N PRO A 243 -0.28 20.02 4.13
CA PRO A 243 0.69 20.53 5.09
C PRO A 243 0.05 20.78 6.45
N THR A 244 0.80 20.46 7.50
CA THR A 244 0.36 20.54 8.89
C THR A 244 0.58 21.92 9.50
N ASP A 245 1.51 22.70 8.95
CA ASP A 245 1.78 24.07 9.35
C ASP A 245 2.26 24.94 8.16
N ALA A 246 2.42 26.24 8.43
CA ALA A 246 2.85 27.20 7.41
C ALA A 246 4.29 26.97 6.94
N ALA A 247 5.17 26.41 7.77
CA ALA A 247 6.57 26.17 7.40
C ALA A 247 6.68 25.00 6.40
N GLU A 248 5.92 23.92 6.63
CA GLU A 248 5.79 22.80 5.69
C GLU A 248 5.15 23.27 4.37
N ALA A 249 4.12 24.12 4.44
CA ALA A 249 3.48 24.68 3.24
C ALA A 249 4.45 25.53 2.41
N GLU A 250 5.22 26.43 3.04
CA GLU A 250 6.23 27.24 2.34
C GLU A 250 7.38 26.39 1.79
N LYS A 251 7.85 25.37 2.52
CA LYS A 251 8.83 24.40 2.03
C LYS A 251 8.34 23.70 0.77
N ALA A 252 7.08 23.25 0.76
CA ALA A 252 6.48 22.59 -0.38
C ALA A 252 6.34 23.53 -1.59
N ARG A 253 5.90 24.78 -1.38
CA ARG A 253 5.84 25.79 -2.45
C ARG A 253 7.22 26.12 -3.02
N ALA A 254 8.23 26.25 -2.14
CA ALA A 254 9.61 26.49 -2.56
C ALA A 254 10.22 25.31 -3.34
N ALA A 255 9.77 24.08 -3.06
CA ALA A 255 10.09 22.89 -3.84
C ALA A 255 9.30 22.79 -5.17
N GLY A 256 8.41 23.75 -5.45
CA GLY A 256 7.67 23.84 -6.71
C GLY A 256 6.30 23.16 -6.71
N HIS A 257 5.77 22.76 -5.54
CA HIS A 257 4.44 22.17 -5.45
C HIS A 257 3.34 23.24 -5.44
N ASP A 258 2.32 23.02 -6.27
CA ASP A 258 1.03 23.69 -6.16
C ASP A 258 0.16 22.95 -5.15
N LEU A 259 -0.13 23.60 -4.02
CA LEU A 259 -0.90 23.00 -2.91
C LEU A 259 -2.40 22.93 -3.18
N ASP A 260 -2.90 23.66 -4.20
CA ASP A 260 -4.30 23.62 -4.61
C ASP A 260 -4.55 22.60 -5.73
N ARG A 261 -3.46 22.03 -6.30
CA ARG A 261 -3.54 21.04 -7.37
C ARG A 261 -4.05 19.70 -6.83
N VAL A 262 -5.15 19.23 -7.42
CA VAL A 262 -5.59 17.84 -7.28
C VAL A 262 -4.63 16.93 -8.06
N LEU A 263 -3.97 16.03 -7.34
CA LEU A 263 -3.15 14.97 -7.90
C LEU A 263 -4.04 13.78 -8.23
N LEU A 264 -4.18 13.45 -9.51
CA LEU A 264 -4.90 12.27 -9.97
C LEU A 264 -4.01 11.02 -9.84
N THR A 265 -4.59 9.85 -10.06
CA THR A 265 -3.87 8.56 -10.00
C THR A 265 -2.63 8.56 -10.90
N ASN A 266 -2.74 9.15 -12.10
CA ASN A 266 -1.64 9.23 -13.07
C ASN A 266 -0.60 10.31 -12.72
N ASP A 267 -0.94 11.26 -11.86
CA ASP A 267 0.03 12.22 -11.33
C ASP A 267 0.85 11.60 -10.19
N LEU A 268 0.21 10.74 -9.38
CA LEU A 268 0.86 10.01 -8.30
C LEU A 268 1.78 8.91 -8.84
N VAL A 269 1.35 8.22 -9.92
CA VAL A 269 2.12 7.17 -10.59
C VAL A 269 1.89 7.24 -12.11
N ALA A 270 2.86 7.78 -12.84
CA ALA A 270 2.74 8.07 -14.26
C ALA A 270 2.89 6.85 -15.18
N SER A 271 3.47 5.74 -14.70
CA SER A 271 3.76 4.56 -15.51
C SER A 271 2.52 3.67 -15.74
N ASP A 272 2.32 3.21 -16.98
CA ASP A 272 1.31 2.18 -17.32
C ASP A 272 1.75 0.75 -16.95
N ASN A 273 2.99 0.58 -16.45
CA ASN A 273 3.57 -0.70 -16.04
C ASN A 273 4.00 -0.64 -14.56
N CYS A 274 3.01 -0.76 -13.69
CA CYS A 274 3.15 -0.78 -12.25
C CYS A 274 2.83 -2.17 -11.69
N PHE A 275 3.41 -2.45 -10.54
CA PHE A 275 3.22 -3.66 -9.76
C PHE A 275 2.81 -3.26 -8.35
N PHE A 276 1.91 -4.05 -7.78
CA PHE A 276 1.55 -3.98 -6.36
C PHE A 276 1.56 -5.39 -5.79
N VAL A 277 2.27 -5.57 -4.69
CA VAL A 277 2.28 -6.82 -3.94
C VAL A 277 2.03 -6.54 -2.47
N ALA A 278 1.21 -7.38 -1.85
CA ALA A 278 0.97 -7.32 -0.42
C ALA A 278 0.86 -8.71 0.19
N THR A 279 1.30 -8.89 1.42
CA THR A 279 1.13 -10.13 2.20
C THR A 279 0.55 -9.82 3.58
N GLY A 280 -0.45 -10.60 4.00
CA GLY A 280 -1.08 -10.42 5.31
C GLY A 280 -0.15 -10.76 6.48
N VAL A 281 0.04 -9.81 7.40
CA VAL A 281 0.76 -10.03 8.67
C VAL A 281 -0.21 -10.52 9.73
N THR A 282 -1.31 -9.78 9.94
CA THR A 282 -2.45 -10.21 10.76
C THR A 282 -3.67 -10.48 9.90
N ASN A 283 -4.70 -11.12 10.47
CA ASN A 283 -5.92 -11.39 9.71
C ASN A 283 -6.61 -10.08 9.34
N GLY A 284 -6.83 -9.85 8.06
CA GLY A 284 -7.55 -8.70 7.53
C GLY A 284 -8.63 -9.07 6.54
N ASP A 285 -9.33 -8.05 6.05
CA ASP A 285 -10.42 -8.23 5.08
C ASP A 285 -9.90 -8.63 3.70
N MET A 286 -8.72 -8.12 3.35
CA MET A 286 -8.07 -8.39 2.06
C MET A 286 -7.23 -9.66 2.09
N LEU A 287 -6.42 -9.84 3.14
CA LEU A 287 -5.47 -10.94 3.27
C LEU A 287 -5.53 -11.51 4.69
N ARG A 288 -5.52 -12.84 4.80
CA ARG A 288 -5.34 -13.47 6.11
C ARG A 288 -3.88 -13.37 6.53
N GLY A 289 -3.66 -13.28 7.83
CA GLY A 289 -2.33 -13.17 8.43
C GLY A 289 -1.54 -14.46 8.35
N VAL A 290 -0.27 -14.35 8.71
CA VAL A 290 0.64 -15.50 8.76
C VAL A 290 0.17 -16.50 9.81
N SER A 291 0.16 -17.77 9.44
CA SER A 291 -0.18 -18.87 10.35
C SER A 291 1.01 -19.80 10.54
N TYR A 292 1.50 -19.94 11.77
CA TYR A 292 2.56 -20.89 12.12
C TYR A 292 1.98 -22.21 12.62
N ARG A 293 2.55 -23.33 12.17
CA ARG A 293 2.24 -24.69 12.61
C ARG A 293 3.53 -25.47 12.78
N LYS A 294 3.47 -26.63 13.43
CA LYS A 294 4.64 -27.49 13.68
C LYS A 294 5.53 -27.69 12.43
N ASN A 295 4.91 -27.83 11.26
CA ASN A 295 5.61 -28.19 10.03
C ASN A 295 5.89 -26.99 9.10
N GLY A 296 5.66 -25.75 9.55
CA GLY A 296 5.94 -24.58 8.72
C GLY A 296 5.05 -23.37 8.97
N ALA A 297 4.91 -22.53 7.95
CA ALA A 297 4.05 -21.36 7.96
C ALA A 297 3.19 -21.28 6.69
N THR A 298 2.07 -20.55 6.76
CA THR A 298 1.25 -20.21 5.60
C THR A 298 1.12 -18.69 5.48
N THR A 299 1.36 -18.16 4.29
CA THR A 299 1.11 -16.75 3.93
C THR A 299 0.02 -16.67 2.88
N ARG A 300 -0.68 -15.54 2.83
CA ARG A 300 -1.58 -15.18 1.73
C ARG A 300 -1.22 -13.82 1.21
N SER A 301 -1.10 -13.73 -0.11
CA SER A 301 -0.60 -12.56 -0.78
C SER A 301 -1.50 -12.15 -1.94
N LEU A 302 -1.51 -10.86 -2.22
CA LEU A 302 -2.12 -10.23 -3.38
C LEU A 302 -0.99 -9.76 -4.30
N VAL A 303 -1.08 -10.09 -5.58
CA VAL A 303 -0.11 -9.66 -6.60
C VAL A 303 -0.86 -9.09 -7.79
N MET A 304 -0.51 -7.88 -8.19
CA MET A 304 -1.18 -7.18 -9.27
C MET A 304 -0.18 -6.51 -10.21
N ARG A 305 -0.56 -6.42 -11.49
CA ARG A 305 0.19 -5.70 -12.52
C ARG A 305 -0.76 -4.93 -13.42
N SER A 306 -0.52 -3.63 -13.59
CA SER A 306 -1.37 -2.77 -14.43
C SER A 306 -1.36 -3.17 -15.91
N LYS A 307 -0.17 -3.44 -16.48
CA LYS A 307 -0.04 -3.77 -17.90
C LYS A 307 -0.83 -5.00 -18.33
N SER A 308 -0.99 -6.00 -17.44
CA SER A 308 -1.76 -7.21 -17.74
C SER A 308 -3.16 -7.23 -17.13
N GLY A 309 -3.51 -6.23 -16.30
CA GLY A 309 -4.75 -6.20 -15.50
C GLY A 309 -4.95 -7.44 -14.62
N THR A 310 -3.88 -8.20 -14.36
CA THR A 310 -4.00 -9.50 -13.68
C THR A 310 -3.90 -9.30 -12.18
N VAL A 311 -4.93 -9.73 -11.46
CA VAL A 311 -4.94 -9.84 -10.00
C VAL A 311 -4.76 -11.31 -9.63
N ARG A 312 -3.78 -11.59 -8.76
CA ARG A 312 -3.50 -12.95 -8.27
C ARG A 312 -3.60 -12.99 -6.76
N TYR A 313 -4.32 -13.98 -6.26
CA TYR A 313 -4.29 -14.39 -4.88
C TYR A 313 -3.41 -15.62 -4.76
N ILE A 314 -2.40 -15.55 -3.89
CA ILE A 314 -1.41 -16.61 -3.70
C ILE A 314 -1.49 -17.09 -2.26
N GLU A 315 -1.66 -18.40 -2.07
CA GLU A 315 -1.49 -19.04 -0.77
C GLU A 315 -0.23 -19.91 -0.84
N SER A 316 0.73 -19.61 0.04
CA SER A 316 2.03 -20.28 0.05
C SER A 316 2.20 -21.08 1.34
N LEU A 317 2.64 -22.34 1.21
CA LEU A 317 2.98 -23.21 2.33
C LEU A 317 4.50 -23.31 2.46
N HIS A 318 5.03 -22.71 3.51
CA HIS A 318 6.46 -22.56 3.77
C HIS A 318 6.96 -23.67 4.67
N LYS A 319 7.75 -24.60 4.13
CA LYS A 319 8.49 -25.59 4.94
C LYS A 319 9.72 -24.91 5.56
N LEU A 320 9.52 -24.24 6.70
CA LEU A 320 10.54 -23.38 7.32
C LEU A 320 11.88 -24.08 7.53
N SER A 321 11.88 -25.35 7.94
CA SER A 321 13.12 -26.13 8.11
C SER A 321 13.96 -26.23 6.84
N LYS A 322 13.30 -26.36 5.68
CA LYS A 322 13.97 -26.41 4.38
C LYS A 322 14.37 -25.04 3.88
N LEU A 323 13.51 -24.03 4.08
CA LEU A 323 13.83 -22.65 3.72
C LEU A 323 15.10 -22.17 4.43
N GLN A 324 15.29 -22.57 5.70
CA GLN A 324 16.49 -22.25 6.46
C GLN A 324 17.79 -22.76 5.82
N GLU A 325 17.75 -23.82 5.01
CA GLU A 325 18.96 -24.42 4.39
C GLU A 325 19.56 -23.52 3.29
N TYR A 326 18.78 -22.61 2.69
CA TYR A 326 19.23 -21.81 1.55
C TYR A 326 18.74 -20.34 1.56
N SER A 327 17.91 -19.95 2.52
CA SER A 327 17.38 -18.60 2.62
C SER A 327 18.41 -17.63 3.19
N VAL A 328 18.47 -16.43 2.61
CA VAL A 328 19.22 -15.29 3.17
C VAL A 328 18.51 -14.67 4.38
N VAL A 329 17.21 -14.93 4.53
CA VAL A 329 16.38 -14.53 5.68
C VAL A 329 16.39 -15.66 6.70
N ASP A 330 16.66 -15.32 7.96
CA ASP A 330 16.58 -16.25 9.10
C ASP A 330 15.12 -16.40 9.53
N TYR A 331 14.59 -17.63 9.44
CA TYR A 331 13.22 -17.97 9.83
C TYR A 331 13.15 -18.78 11.14
N SER A 332 14.25 -18.81 11.90
CA SER A 332 14.30 -19.46 13.21
C SER A 332 13.33 -18.83 14.22
N GLU A 333 13.10 -19.52 15.34
CA GLU A 333 12.15 -19.05 16.35
C GLU A 333 12.55 -17.68 16.90
N ALA A 334 11.55 -16.82 17.16
CA ALA A 334 11.81 -15.53 17.80
C ALA A 334 12.54 -15.77 19.11
N ALA A 335 13.69 -15.11 19.30
CA ALA A 335 14.53 -15.22 20.48
C ALA A 335 13.64 -15.29 21.74
N THR A 336 13.69 -16.44 22.42
CA THR A 336 13.08 -16.61 23.74
C THR A 336 13.82 -15.68 24.69
N TYR A 337 13.14 -14.65 25.16
CA TYR A 337 13.54 -13.87 26.33
C TYR A 337 13.04 -14.57 27.59
#